data_AF-D9MT85-F1
#
_entry.id   AF-D9MT85-F1
#
_cell.length_a   1.000
_cell.length_b   1.000
_cell.length_c   1.000
_cell.angle_alpha   90.00
_cell.angle_beta   90.00
_cell.angle_gamma   90.00
#
_symmetry.space_group_name_H-M   'P 1'
#
loop_
_entity.id
_entity.type
_entity.pdbx_description
1 polymer ?
#
loop_
_entity_poly.entity_id
_entity_poly.type
_entity_poly.pdbx_seq_one_letter_code
_entity_poly.pdbx_strand_id
1 'polypeptide(L)'
;SFLENGVEFVQSIEYRISDETVQKVYNSCAGIQHTQTGRPAMDLGCGAYNAKTCNYRRWYEFMGDVNGDYVPFQITYMWSDDAEEGSEKEYLKLFPLDCSESYDDSYACACIDCEESCPLTEAPTGPEELWKIAGLYGVTFIVSLTLGLVLAVLICWGSRGRTAPPSLCMPTLFGEFFYVGFRAWGTFCAKHPVLVLALCSW
;
A
#
# COMPACT_ATOMS: atom_id res chain seq x y z
N SER A 1 22.40 36.85 20.19
CA SER A 1 21.80 36.54 21.50
C SER A 1 20.80 37.62 21.89
N PHE A 2 19.93 37.37 22.87
CA PHE A 2 19.07 38.38 23.49
C PHE A 2 19.11 38.25 25.01
N LEU A 3 18.86 39.34 25.74
CA LEU A 3 18.90 39.37 27.20
C LEU A 3 17.48 39.33 27.76
N GLU A 4 17.18 38.28 28.54
CA GLU A 4 15.94 38.18 29.30
C GLU A 4 16.26 37.90 30.77
N ASN A 5 15.73 38.73 31.68
CA ASN A 5 16.05 38.68 33.12
C ASN A 5 17.55 38.71 33.47
N GLY A 6 18.37 39.38 32.65
CA GLY A 6 19.82 39.47 32.85
C GLY A 6 20.61 38.20 32.45
N VAL A 7 19.95 37.25 31.79
CA VAL A 7 20.57 36.04 31.23
C VAL A 7 20.64 36.18 29.71
N GLU A 8 21.79 35.84 29.12
CA GLU A 8 22.01 35.88 27.68
C GLU A 8 21.54 34.57 27.03
N PHE A 9 20.56 34.66 26.12
CA PHE A 9 19.99 33.56 25.38
C PHE A 9 20.50 33.52 23.93
N VAL A 10 20.79 32.33 23.43
CA VAL A 10 21.16 32.10 22.02
C VAL A 10 19.88 32.00 21.18
N GLN A 11 19.80 32.82 20.11
CA GLN A 11 18.63 32.84 19.20
C GLN A 11 18.83 31.98 17.96
N SER A 12 20.07 31.86 17.50
CA SER A 12 20.42 31.06 16.33
C SER A 12 21.86 30.60 16.41
N ILE A 13 22.14 29.46 15.78
CA ILE A 13 23.50 28.92 15.62
C ILE A 13 23.74 28.46 14.19
N GLU A 14 25.00 28.53 13.77
CA GLU A 14 25.49 27.80 12.60
C GLU A 14 26.19 26.52 13.07
N TYR A 15 25.81 25.38 12.51
CA TYR A 15 26.36 24.08 12.89
C TYR A 15 27.04 23.41 11.70
N ARG A 16 28.37 23.25 11.78
CA ARG A 16 29.19 22.65 10.71
C ARG A 16 29.30 21.15 10.93
N ILE A 17 28.76 20.37 9.99
CA ILE A 17 28.75 18.92 10.04
C ILE A 17 29.06 18.33 8.67
N SER A 18 29.74 17.19 8.66
CA SER A 18 30.09 16.49 7.43
C SER A 18 28.86 15.94 6.72
N ASP A 19 28.80 16.12 5.40
CA ASP A 19 27.71 15.65 4.53
C ASP A 19 27.54 14.12 4.63
N GLU A 20 28.66 13.38 4.61
CA GLU A 20 28.69 11.93 4.81
C GLU A 20 28.06 11.51 6.15
N THR A 21 28.38 12.23 7.23
CA THR A 21 27.82 11.95 8.55
C THR A 21 26.30 12.11 8.57
N VAL A 22 25.78 13.22 8.06
CA VAL A 22 24.33 13.48 8.07
C VAL A 22 23.57 12.55 7.13
N GLN A 23 24.19 12.19 6.01
CA GLN A 23 23.64 11.19 5.09
C GLN A 23 23.55 9.82 5.77
N LYS A 24 24.59 9.39 6.47
CA LYS A 24 24.60 8.10 7.18
C LYS A 24 23.54 8.06 8.29
N VAL A 25 23.40 9.12 9.08
CA VAL A 25 22.35 9.24 10.11
C VAL A 25 20.95 9.22 9.51
N TYR A 26 20.73 9.93 8.39
CA TYR A 26 19.42 9.91 7.73
C TYR A 26 19.07 8.52 7.19
N ASN A 27 20.02 7.86 6.52
CA ASN A 27 19.79 6.56 5.89
C ASN A 27 19.46 5.48 6.92
N SER A 28 20.08 5.51 8.12
CA SER A 28 19.76 4.53 9.18
C SER A 28 18.33 4.68 9.73
N CYS A 29 17.70 5.85 9.55
CA CYS A 29 16.35 6.14 10.05
C CYS A 29 15.29 6.25 8.95
N ALA A 30 15.67 6.29 7.67
CA ALA A 30 14.77 6.59 6.55
C ALA A 30 13.66 5.55 6.37
N GLY A 31 13.92 4.29 6.73
CA GLY A 31 12.98 3.16 6.59
C GLY A 31 12.02 2.96 7.77
N ILE A 32 12.22 3.65 8.89
CA ILE A 32 11.50 3.41 10.14
C ILE A 32 10.00 3.63 9.95
N GLN A 33 9.18 2.71 10.45
CA GLN A 33 7.73 2.80 10.34
C GLN A 33 7.11 3.42 11.60
N HIS A 34 6.23 4.40 11.41
CA HIS A 34 5.46 4.95 12.51
C HIS A 34 4.29 4.01 12.87
N THR A 35 4.33 3.45 14.07
CA THR A 35 3.46 2.34 14.51
C THR A 35 1.97 2.68 14.48
N GLN A 36 1.58 3.93 14.72
CA GLN A 36 0.17 4.33 14.76
C GLN A 36 -0.43 4.52 13.36
N THR A 37 0.37 4.98 12.40
CA THR A 37 -0.12 5.33 11.05
C THR A 37 0.20 4.26 10.02
N GLY A 38 1.16 3.37 10.31
CA GLY A 38 1.69 2.38 9.36
C GLY A 38 2.38 3.01 8.16
N ARG A 39 2.83 4.28 8.29
CA ARG A 39 3.55 5.03 7.27
C ARG A 39 4.98 5.29 7.74
N PRO A 40 5.93 5.55 6.83
CA PRO A 40 7.30 5.88 7.23
C PRO A 40 7.31 7.10 8.17
N ALA A 41 8.14 7.05 9.21
CA ALA A 41 8.26 8.15 10.18
C ALA A 41 8.69 9.47 9.51
N MET A 42 9.46 9.38 8.42
CA MET A 42 9.87 10.54 7.62
C MET A 42 8.71 11.27 6.93
N ASP A 43 7.52 10.68 6.80
CA ASP A 43 6.32 11.41 6.35
C ASP A 43 5.90 12.49 7.38
N LEU A 44 6.24 12.31 8.64
CA LEU A 44 5.98 13.27 9.73
C LEU A 44 7.23 14.10 10.05
N GLY A 45 8.41 13.49 9.87
CA GLY A 45 9.69 14.06 10.25
C GLY A 45 10.34 14.99 9.23
N CYS A 46 9.72 15.29 8.08
CA CYS A 46 10.34 16.08 7.00
C CYS A 46 9.49 17.28 6.54
N GLY A 47 8.61 17.78 7.42
CA GLY A 47 7.81 18.97 7.19
C GLY A 47 6.90 18.87 5.96
N ALA A 48 7.14 19.71 4.96
CA ALA A 48 6.35 19.77 3.74
C ALA A 48 6.62 18.61 2.75
N TYR A 49 7.63 17.78 3.01
CA TYR A 49 8.02 16.67 2.15
C TYR A 49 7.57 15.34 2.75
N ASN A 50 7.17 14.41 1.87
CA ASN A 50 6.88 13.03 2.27
C ASN A 50 8.18 12.21 2.26
N ALA A 51 8.17 11.02 2.87
CA ALA A 51 9.33 10.13 2.95
C ALA A 51 9.97 9.83 1.58
N LYS A 52 9.18 9.79 0.50
CA LYS A 52 9.69 9.58 -0.88
C LYS A 52 10.45 10.78 -1.46
N THR A 53 10.12 11.99 -1.04
CA THR A 53 10.70 13.24 -1.56
C THR A 53 11.64 13.92 -0.56
N CYS A 54 11.67 13.43 0.68
CA CYS A 54 12.61 13.84 1.70
C CYS A 54 14.02 13.34 1.35
N ASN A 55 15.01 14.20 1.56
CA ASN A 55 16.42 13.85 1.53
C ASN A 55 17.05 14.27 2.87
N TYR A 56 18.27 13.79 3.12
CA TYR A 56 18.97 14.06 4.38
C TYR A 56 19.10 15.56 4.67
N ARG A 57 19.46 16.40 3.70
CA ARG A 57 19.57 17.85 3.92
C ARG A 57 18.23 18.49 4.33
N ARG A 58 17.13 18.20 3.61
CA ARG A 58 15.78 18.70 3.93
C ARG A 58 15.31 18.26 5.31
N TRP A 59 15.64 17.02 5.70
CA TRP A 59 15.33 16.50 7.02
C TRP A 59 16.01 17.30 8.12
N TYR A 60 17.32 17.58 7.97
CA TYR A 60 18.05 18.42 8.92
C TYR A 60 17.60 19.88 8.88
N GLU A 61 17.31 20.45 7.71
CA GLU A 61 16.72 21.79 7.59
C GLU A 61 15.41 21.89 8.39
N PHE A 62 14.53 20.89 8.27
CA PHE A 62 13.31 20.82 9.06
C PHE A 62 13.57 20.73 10.58
N MET A 63 14.57 19.96 11.01
CA MET A 63 14.96 19.87 12.43
C MET A 63 15.59 21.16 12.97
N GLY A 64 16.09 22.04 12.09
CA GLY A 64 16.70 23.32 12.45
C GLY A 64 15.81 24.54 12.23
N ASP A 65 14.64 24.37 11.60
CA ASP A 65 13.75 25.48 11.23
C ASP A 65 12.88 25.93 12.40
N VAL A 66 13.16 27.13 12.91
CA VAL A 66 12.41 27.75 14.01
C VAL A 66 10.97 28.11 13.63
N ASN A 67 10.62 28.13 12.35
CA ASN A 67 9.24 28.34 11.92
C ASN A 67 8.36 27.12 12.20
N GLY A 68 8.96 25.94 12.45
CA GLY A 68 8.25 24.76 12.91
C GLY A 68 7.99 24.80 14.42
N ASP A 69 6.83 24.27 14.84
CA ASP A 69 6.43 24.22 16.25
C ASP A 69 7.34 23.34 17.15
N TYR A 70 8.26 22.59 16.54
CA TYR A 70 9.10 21.61 17.23
C TYR A 70 10.51 22.12 17.56
N VAL A 71 10.94 23.24 16.99
CA VAL A 71 12.32 23.73 17.08
C VAL A 71 12.37 25.00 17.93
N PRO A 72 13.11 25.01 19.05
CA PRO A 72 13.09 26.13 20.01
C PRO A 72 13.88 27.36 19.56
N PHE A 73 14.88 27.20 18.68
CA PHE A 73 15.72 28.28 18.14
C PHE A 73 16.33 27.85 16.80
N GLN A 74 16.73 28.80 15.95
CA GLN A 74 17.18 28.48 14.59
C GLN A 74 18.54 27.77 14.59
N ILE A 75 18.62 26.62 13.92
CA ILE A 75 19.88 25.91 13.65
C ILE A 75 20.10 25.89 12.14
N THR A 76 21.16 26.55 11.69
CA THR A 76 21.57 26.53 10.27
C THR A 76 22.68 25.53 10.09
N TYR A 77 22.38 24.41 9.44
CA TYR A 77 23.37 23.38 9.13
C TYR A 77 24.23 23.78 7.93
N MET A 78 25.54 23.66 8.10
CA MET A 78 26.56 23.97 7.10
C MET A 78 27.25 22.67 6.70
N TRP A 79 27.16 22.31 5.42
CA TRP A 79 27.61 21.03 4.88
C TRP A 79 29.07 21.07 4.43
N SER A 80 29.83 20.00 4.67
CA SER A 80 31.23 19.92 4.23
C SER A 80 31.40 20.04 2.72
N ASP A 81 30.45 19.53 1.95
CA ASP A 81 30.54 19.45 0.49
C ASP A 81 30.30 20.81 -0.19
N ASP A 82 29.68 21.73 0.55
CA ASP A 82 29.44 23.11 0.11
C ASP A 82 30.56 24.05 0.60
N ALA A 83 31.63 23.51 1.21
CA ALA A 83 32.75 24.30 1.68
C ALA A 83 33.58 24.88 0.52
N GLU A 84 34.03 26.12 0.66
CA GLU A 84 34.96 26.73 -0.29
C GLU A 84 36.28 25.95 -0.35
N GLU A 85 36.83 25.81 -1.56
CA GLU A 85 38.10 25.15 -1.78
C GLU A 85 39.22 25.85 -0.99
N GLY A 86 39.88 25.13 -0.09
CA GLY A 86 40.91 25.69 0.80
C GLY A 86 40.39 26.28 2.12
N SER A 87 39.11 26.07 2.47
CA SER A 87 38.59 26.50 3.77
C SER A 87 39.22 25.71 4.94
N GLU A 88 39.74 26.42 5.95
CA GLU A 88 40.25 25.83 7.21
C GLU A 88 39.12 25.56 8.24
N LYS A 89 37.84 25.64 7.83
CA LYS A 89 36.71 25.41 8.73
C LYS A 89 36.61 23.93 9.07
N GLU A 90 36.57 23.61 10.36
CA GLU A 90 36.34 22.25 10.83
C GLU A 90 34.85 21.88 10.72
N TYR A 91 34.59 20.70 10.17
CA TYR A 91 33.27 20.09 10.09
C TYR A 91 33.25 18.87 11.01
N LEU A 92 32.21 18.77 11.85
CA LEU A 92 32.05 17.63 12.74
C LEU A 92 31.87 16.35 11.90
N LYS A 93 32.69 15.35 12.18
CA LYS A 93 32.57 14.00 11.62
C LYS A 93 32.17 13.05 12.75
N LEU A 94 31.10 12.31 12.54
CA LEU A 94 30.66 11.26 13.44
C LEU A 94 30.66 9.93 12.70
N PHE A 95 30.72 8.85 13.46
CA PHE A 95 30.69 7.48 12.95
C PHE A 95 29.46 6.76 13.53
N PRO A 96 28.25 7.08 13.04
CA PRO A 96 27.07 6.35 13.45
C PRO A 96 27.16 4.89 12.98
N LEU A 97 26.61 3.98 13.79
CA LEU A 97 26.45 2.58 13.41
C LEU A 97 25.50 2.46 12.23
N ASP A 98 25.70 1.43 11.43
CA ASP A 98 24.73 1.04 10.42
C ASP A 98 23.49 0.44 11.08
N CYS A 99 22.37 0.49 10.38
CA CYS A 99 21.08 0.14 10.95
C CYS A 99 20.96 -1.36 11.31
N SER A 100 21.74 -2.19 10.63
CA SER A 100 21.89 -3.63 10.91
C SER A 100 22.85 -3.95 12.07
N GLU A 101 23.54 -2.95 12.62
CA GLU A 101 24.49 -3.10 13.70
C GLU A 101 23.87 -2.71 15.05
N SER A 102 24.43 -3.24 16.14
CA SER A 102 23.98 -2.95 17.51
C SER A 102 25.12 -2.42 18.37
N TYR A 103 24.81 -1.50 19.27
CA TYR A 103 25.70 -1.14 20.38
C TYR A 103 25.80 -2.29 21.40
N ASP A 104 26.83 -2.23 22.24
CA ASP A 104 26.97 -3.13 23.38
C ASP A 104 25.69 -3.08 24.26
N ASP A 105 25.19 -4.25 24.64
CA ASP A 105 23.93 -4.43 25.40
C ASP A 105 22.64 -3.95 24.70
N SER A 106 22.65 -3.81 23.37
CA SER A 106 21.47 -3.47 22.57
C SER A 106 21.23 -4.47 21.43
N TYR A 107 20.11 -4.28 20.71
CA TYR A 107 19.76 -5.04 19.52
C TYR A 107 19.79 -4.14 18.28
N ALA A 108 20.09 -4.73 17.12
CA ALA A 108 19.96 -4.07 15.83
C ALA A 108 18.49 -3.76 15.52
N CYS A 109 18.25 -2.88 14.56
CA CYS A 109 16.89 -2.53 14.14
C CYS A 109 16.16 -3.75 13.57
N ALA A 110 14.83 -3.72 13.64
CA ALA A 110 14.00 -4.75 13.04
C ALA A 110 13.97 -4.59 11.51
N CYS A 111 13.86 -5.70 10.78
CA CYS A 111 13.75 -5.70 9.31
C CYS A 111 12.58 -4.84 8.78
N ILE A 112 11.49 -4.71 9.54
CA ILE A 112 10.36 -3.85 9.16
C ILE A 112 10.71 -2.35 9.16
N ASP A 113 11.66 -1.95 10.02
CA ASP A 113 12.14 -0.58 10.13
C ASP A 113 13.35 -0.32 9.23
N CYS A 114 13.98 -1.39 8.74
CA CYS A 114 15.28 -1.30 8.08
C CYS A 114 15.57 -2.50 7.17
N GLU A 115 15.69 -2.24 5.87
CA GLU A 115 15.94 -3.28 4.87
C GLU A 115 17.30 -3.97 5.05
N GLU A 116 18.32 -3.24 5.51
CA GLU A 116 19.66 -3.79 5.76
C GLU A 116 19.68 -4.87 6.85
N SER A 117 18.69 -4.85 7.76
CA SER A 117 18.55 -5.85 8.82
C SER A 117 17.80 -7.10 8.35
N CYS A 118 17.32 -7.14 7.09
CA CYS A 118 16.55 -8.25 6.56
C CYS A 118 17.46 -9.40 6.09
N PRO A 119 17.06 -10.67 6.31
CA PRO A 119 17.78 -11.80 5.76
C PRO A 119 17.66 -11.80 4.23
N LEU A 120 18.80 -11.94 3.54
CA LEU A 120 18.82 -12.18 2.11
C LEU A 120 18.21 -13.56 1.83
N THR A 121 16.99 -13.59 1.31
CA THR A 121 16.29 -14.81 0.95
C THR A 121 15.78 -14.72 -0.48
N GLU A 122 15.61 -15.87 -1.14
CA GLU A 122 15.00 -15.91 -2.46
C GLU A 122 13.55 -15.43 -2.35
N ALA A 123 13.09 -14.67 -3.35
CA ALA A 123 11.71 -14.20 -3.38
C ALA A 123 10.77 -15.41 -3.24
N PRO A 124 9.75 -15.35 -2.36
CA PRO A 124 8.84 -16.45 -2.18
C PRO A 124 8.24 -16.81 -3.53
N THR A 125 8.38 -18.08 -3.92
CA THR A 125 7.72 -18.57 -5.12
C THR A 125 6.22 -18.46 -4.89
N GLY A 126 5.51 -17.95 -5.89
CA GLY A 126 4.05 -17.91 -5.86
C GLY A 126 3.48 -19.30 -5.61
N PRO A 127 2.25 -19.41 -5.10
CA PRO A 127 1.60 -20.71 -4.95
C PRO A 127 1.68 -21.45 -6.28
N GLU A 128 1.99 -22.76 -6.22
CA GLU A 128 2.07 -23.58 -7.43
C GLU A 128 0.79 -23.37 -8.24
N GLU A 129 0.96 -22.99 -9.52
CA GLU A 129 -0.14 -22.80 -10.45
C GLU A 129 -1.01 -24.07 -10.45
N LEU A 130 -2.31 -23.90 -10.23
CA LEU A 130 -3.26 -25.00 -10.25
C LEU A 130 -3.08 -25.82 -11.53
N TRP A 131 -3.29 -27.13 -11.43
CA TRP A 131 -3.13 -28.06 -12.55
C TRP A 131 -3.84 -27.54 -13.82
N LYS A 132 -3.07 -27.34 -14.89
CA LYS A 132 -3.54 -26.89 -16.21
C LYS A 132 -3.42 -28.03 -17.22
N ILE A 133 -4.46 -28.25 -18.01
CA ILE A 133 -4.40 -29.10 -19.21
C ILE A 133 -4.57 -28.18 -20.42
N ALA A 134 -3.60 -28.21 -21.34
CA ALA A 134 -3.62 -27.40 -22.58
C ALA A 134 -3.84 -25.89 -22.34
N GLY A 135 -3.33 -25.34 -21.23
CA GLY A 135 -3.46 -23.91 -20.89
C GLY A 135 -4.79 -23.52 -20.22
N LEU A 136 -5.74 -24.45 -20.07
CA LEU A 136 -6.98 -24.29 -19.31
C LEU A 136 -6.82 -24.89 -17.91
N TYR A 137 -7.48 -24.28 -16.91
CA TYR A 137 -7.62 -24.91 -15.60
C TYR A 137 -8.26 -26.28 -15.79
N GLY A 138 -7.68 -27.33 -15.21
CA GLY A 138 -8.14 -28.68 -15.50
C GLY A 138 -9.61 -28.92 -15.12
N VAL A 139 -10.15 -28.21 -14.12
CA VAL A 139 -11.58 -28.20 -13.80
C VAL A 139 -12.42 -27.69 -14.98
N THR A 140 -12.02 -26.58 -15.61
CA THR A 140 -12.71 -26.03 -16.77
C THR A 140 -12.62 -26.96 -17.99
N PHE A 141 -11.51 -27.69 -18.13
CA PHE A 141 -11.31 -28.67 -19.19
C PHE A 141 -12.23 -29.90 -19.01
N ILE A 142 -12.34 -30.44 -17.80
CA ILE A 142 -13.25 -31.56 -17.52
C ILE A 142 -14.72 -31.14 -17.72
N VAL A 143 -15.10 -29.98 -17.22
CA VAL A 143 -16.49 -29.48 -17.35
C VAL A 143 -16.87 -29.24 -18.81
N SER A 144 -15.98 -28.66 -19.62
CA SER A 144 -16.26 -28.45 -21.05
C SER A 144 -16.37 -29.76 -21.82
N LEU A 145 -15.51 -30.74 -21.53
CA LEU A 145 -15.53 -32.05 -22.18
C LEU A 145 -16.79 -32.85 -21.82
N THR A 146 -17.18 -32.86 -20.55
CA THR A 146 -18.40 -33.55 -20.09
C THR A 146 -19.66 -32.91 -20.68
N LEU A 147 -19.76 -31.58 -20.66
CA LEU A 147 -20.89 -30.87 -21.25
C LEU A 147 -20.96 -31.04 -22.78
N GLY A 148 -19.81 -30.99 -23.46
CA GLY A 148 -19.71 -31.25 -24.90
C GLY A 148 -20.18 -32.65 -25.29
N LEU A 149 -19.79 -33.68 -24.52
CA LEU A 149 -20.26 -35.06 -24.73
C LEU A 149 -21.76 -35.20 -24.53
N VAL A 150 -22.32 -34.63 -23.46
CA VAL A 150 -23.76 -34.67 -23.19
C VAL A 150 -24.54 -34.02 -24.32
N LEU A 151 -24.13 -32.84 -24.78
CA LEU A 151 -24.77 -32.15 -25.91
C LEU A 151 -24.66 -32.95 -27.20
N ALA A 152 -23.50 -33.55 -27.49
CA ALA A 152 -23.31 -34.38 -28.67
C ALA A 152 -24.22 -35.62 -28.66
N VAL A 153 -24.35 -36.29 -27.50
CA VAL A 153 -25.27 -37.42 -27.33
C VAL A 153 -26.72 -36.98 -27.54
N LEU A 154 -27.14 -35.85 -26.98
CA LEU A 154 -28.49 -35.31 -27.17
C LEU A 154 -28.78 -34.99 -28.65
N ILE A 155 -27.82 -34.39 -29.36
CA ILE A 155 -27.93 -34.09 -30.80
C ILE A 155 -27.97 -35.38 -31.61
N CYS A 156 -27.12 -36.37 -31.32
CA CYS A 156 -27.12 -37.67 -32.00
C CYS A 156 -28.39 -38.49 -31.73
N TRP A 157 -28.93 -38.42 -30.51
CA TRP A 157 -30.21 -39.04 -30.18
C TRP A 157 -31.33 -38.35 -30.94
N GLY A 158 -31.36 -37.01 -30.95
CA GLY A 158 -32.32 -36.22 -31.72
C GLY A 158 -32.25 -36.46 -33.23
N SER A 159 -31.06 -36.72 -33.78
CA SER A 159 -30.88 -36.97 -35.22
C SER A 159 -31.17 -38.42 -35.63
N ARG A 160 -31.03 -39.39 -34.72
CA ARG A 160 -31.25 -40.83 -35.00
C ARG A 160 -32.64 -41.34 -34.59
N GLY A 161 -33.33 -40.61 -33.73
CA GLY A 161 -34.74 -40.86 -33.41
C GLY A 161 -35.66 -40.38 -34.54
N ARG A 162 -36.44 -41.30 -35.12
CA ARG A 162 -37.66 -40.96 -35.89
C ARG A 162 -38.76 -40.45 -34.96
N THR A 163 -38.43 -39.47 -34.12
CA THR A 163 -39.40 -38.73 -33.35
C THR A 163 -39.59 -37.42 -34.09
N ALA A 164 -40.84 -37.13 -34.47
CA ALA A 164 -41.26 -35.77 -34.75
C ALA A 164 -40.65 -34.85 -33.67
N PRO A 165 -40.24 -33.60 -33.99
CA PRO A 165 -39.83 -32.68 -32.94
C PRO A 165 -40.86 -32.80 -31.84
N PRO A 166 -40.49 -32.97 -30.55
CA PRO A 166 -41.48 -32.75 -29.52
C PRO A 166 -42.06 -31.39 -29.89
N SER A 167 -43.38 -31.32 -30.02
CA SER A 167 -44.02 -30.03 -29.96
C SER A 167 -43.56 -29.50 -28.61
N LEU A 168 -42.51 -28.68 -28.64
CA LEU A 168 -42.18 -27.79 -27.55
C LEU A 168 -43.26 -26.72 -27.64
N CYS A 169 -44.51 -27.15 -27.38
CA CYS A 169 -45.38 -26.36 -26.56
C CYS A 169 -44.58 -26.26 -25.27
N MET A 170 -43.88 -25.12 -25.14
CA MET A 170 -43.19 -24.70 -23.94
C MET A 170 -44.02 -25.19 -22.76
N PRO A 171 -43.48 -26.03 -21.85
CA PRO A 171 -44.30 -26.63 -20.82
C PRO A 171 -44.94 -25.48 -20.05
N THR A 172 -46.25 -25.33 -20.25
CA THR A 172 -47.08 -24.24 -19.72
C THR A 172 -47.01 -24.17 -18.21
N LEU A 173 -46.46 -25.20 -17.56
CA LEU A 173 -46.26 -25.29 -16.13
C LEU A 173 -45.31 -24.21 -15.57
N PHE A 174 -44.18 -23.95 -16.22
CA PHE A 174 -43.26 -22.89 -15.78
C PHE A 174 -43.76 -21.51 -16.19
N GLY A 175 -44.40 -21.40 -17.35
CA GLY A 175 -45.00 -20.16 -17.85
C GLY A 175 -46.14 -19.68 -16.94
N GLU A 176 -47.05 -20.56 -16.54
CA GLU A 176 -48.17 -20.25 -15.62
C GLU A 176 -47.65 -19.93 -14.21
N PHE A 177 -46.67 -20.67 -13.70
CA PHE A 177 -46.06 -20.37 -12.40
C PHE A 177 -45.44 -18.96 -12.37
N PHE A 178 -44.61 -18.64 -13.36
CA PHE A 178 -44.03 -17.31 -13.47
C PHE A 178 -45.08 -16.24 -13.74
N TYR A 179 -46.10 -16.54 -14.54
CA TYR A 179 -47.19 -15.61 -14.82
C TYR A 179 -47.95 -15.24 -13.56
N VAL A 180 -48.36 -16.21 -12.74
CA VAL A 180 -49.06 -15.96 -11.48
C VAL A 180 -48.15 -15.24 -10.48
N GLY A 181 -46.89 -15.66 -10.37
CA GLY A 181 -45.90 -15.06 -9.47
C GLY A 181 -45.62 -13.59 -9.81
N PHE A 182 -45.27 -13.30 -11.07
CA PHE A 182 -44.99 -11.94 -11.52
C PHE A 182 -46.23 -11.06 -11.53
N ARG A 183 -47.42 -11.61 -11.79
CA ARG A 183 -48.67 -10.85 -11.71
C ARG A 183 -49.01 -10.47 -10.27
N ALA A 184 -48.83 -11.37 -9.31
CA ALA A 184 -49.05 -11.08 -7.89
C ALA A 184 -48.06 -10.03 -7.37
N TRP A 185 -46.78 -10.20 -7.72
CA TRP A 185 -45.72 -9.24 -7.37
C TRP A 185 -45.96 -7.86 -7.98
N GLY A 186 -46.27 -7.79 -9.28
CA GLY A 186 -46.56 -6.53 -9.96
C GLY A 186 -47.78 -5.80 -9.38
N THR A 187 -48.81 -6.54 -8.98
CA THR A 187 -50.01 -5.96 -8.33
C THR A 187 -49.67 -5.39 -6.95
N PHE A 188 -48.81 -6.06 -6.18
CA PHE A 188 -48.32 -5.55 -4.89
C PHE A 188 -47.52 -4.26 -5.06
N CYS A 189 -46.58 -4.22 -6.02
CA CYS A 189 -45.79 -3.03 -6.31
C CYS A 189 -46.66 -1.85 -6.74
N ALA A 190 -47.69 -2.09 -7.56
CA ALA A 190 -48.62 -1.04 -7.99
C ALA A 190 -49.52 -0.50 -6.86
N LYS A 191 -49.84 -1.33 -5.86
CA LYS A 191 -50.71 -0.96 -4.75
C LYS A 191 -50.01 -0.16 -3.64
N HIS A 192 -48.68 -0.31 -3.53
CA HIS A 192 -47.86 0.38 -2.52
C HIS A 192 -46.65 1.11 -3.15
N PRO A 193 -46.87 2.08 -4.05
CA PRO A 193 -45.80 2.70 -4.83
C PRO A 193 -44.79 3.48 -3.96
N VAL A 194 -45.24 4.12 -2.88
CA VAL A 194 -44.35 4.91 -1.99
C VAL A 194 -43.39 4.02 -1.20
N LEU A 195 -43.83 2.84 -0.76
CA LEU A 195 -43.00 1.90 0.00
C LEU A 195 -41.94 1.25 -0.90
N VAL A 196 -42.31 0.90 -2.14
CA VAL A 196 -41.37 0.37 -3.14
C VAL A 196 -40.34 1.42 -3.54
N LEU A 197 -40.75 2.66 -3.78
CA LEU A 197 -39.83 3.75 -4.11
C LEU A 197 -38.86 4.03 -2.96
N ALA A 198 -39.31 4.01 -1.71
CA ALA A 198 -38.46 4.20 -0.54
C ALA A 198 -37.43 3.08 -0.35
N LEU A 199 -37.80 1.82 -0.63
CA LEU A 199 -36.88 0.67 -0.58
C LEU A 199 -35.87 0.66 -1.73
N CYS A 200 -36.22 1.18 -2.91
CA CYS A 200 -35.31 1.27 -4.05
C CYS A 200 -34.42 2.52 -4.03
N SER A 201 -34.71 3.50 -3.16
CA SER A 201 -33.94 4.75 -3.03
C SER A 201 -32.91 4.74 -1.89
N TRP A 202 -32.69 3.57 -1.27
CA TRP A 202 -31.67 3.36 -0.23
C TRP A 202 -30.55 2.47 -0.77
#